data_AF-A0A947WI82-F1
#
_entry.id   AF-A0A947WI82-F1
#
_cell.length_a   1.000
_cell.length_b   1.000
_cell.length_c   1.000
_cell.angle_alpha   90.00
_cell.angle_beta   90.00
_cell.angle_gamma   90.00
#
_symmetry.space_group_name_H-M   'P 1'
#
loop_
_entity.id
_entity.type
_entity.pdbx_description
1 polymer ?
#
loop_
_entity_poly.entity_id
_entity_poly.type
_entity_poly.pdbx_seq_one_letter_code
_entity_poly.pdbx_strand_id
1 'polypeptide(L)'
;MMKAEKFIKVAFVFAVASLFCVGASATQAAYGDTSTYISKIYAGDGGNARDAYLDFAEDVVFDSGGNMYIADTFNNVIRKVDTSNAISTRAGTGSYGDTDGPTGSAEFALPQGIAAKGDGTLFIADTYNHKIRKIAGGTVSTIASDLS
;
A
#
# COMPACT_ATOMS: atom_id res chain seq x y z
N MET A 1 5.77 59.75 -17.51
CA MET A 1 4.39 60.00 -17.04
C MET A 1 3.49 58.99 -17.75
N MET A 2 2.70 58.23 -16.98
CA MET A 2 1.85 57.10 -17.40
C MET A 2 1.23 57.21 -18.80
N LYS A 3 1.17 56.08 -19.52
CA LYS A 3 -0.11 55.42 -19.77
C LYS A 3 0.06 53.95 -20.14
N ALA A 4 -0.75 53.15 -19.48
CA ALA A 4 -0.85 51.72 -19.60
C ALA A 4 -1.99 51.33 -20.58
N GLU A 5 -1.97 50.04 -20.92
CA GLU A 5 -3.11 49.16 -21.18
C GLU A 5 -3.46 48.76 -22.62
N LYS A 6 -3.22 47.45 -22.85
CA LYS A 6 -4.12 46.40 -23.38
C LYS A 6 -4.66 46.53 -24.82
N PHE A 7 -4.41 45.52 -25.65
CA PHE A 7 -5.23 44.31 -25.75
C PHE A 7 -4.72 43.37 -26.89
N ILE A 8 -4.52 42.11 -26.50
CA ILE A 8 -4.60 40.84 -27.24
C ILE A 8 -5.20 40.90 -28.65
N LYS A 9 -4.49 40.32 -29.64
CA LYS A 9 -5.04 39.39 -30.65
C LYS A 9 -3.98 38.37 -31.10
N VAL A 10 -4.12 37.16 -30.56
CA VAL A 10 -3.91 35.82 -31.15
C VAL A 10 -3.07 35.77 -32.43
N ALA A 11 -1.85 35.23 -32.33
CA ALA A 11 -1.03 34.82 -33.47
C ALA A 11 -1.31 33.34 -33.79
N PHE A 12 -1.76 33.08 -35.02
CA PHE A 12 -1.76 31.77 -35.66
C PHE A 12 -0.69 31.81 -36.75
N VAL A 13 0.49 31.21 -36.53
CA VAL A 13 1.45 30.91 -37.61
C VAL A 13 2.22 29.62 -37.29
N PHE A 14 2.01 28.62 -38.15
CA PHE A 14 2.87 27.55 -38.69
C PHE A 14 4.28 27.34 -38.09
N ALA A 15 4.71 26.09 -37.83
CA ALA A 15 5.31 25.19 -38.84
C ALA A 15 6.15 24.02 -38.23
N VAL A 16 6.11 22.88 -38.93
CA VAL A 16 7.08 21.77 -39.15
C VAL A 16 7.87 21.06 -38.02
N ALA A 17 7.57 19.76 -37.91
CA ALA A 17 8.43 18.57 -37.91
C ALA A 17 9.89 18.61 -37.38
N SER A 18 10.18 17.72 -36.41
CA SER A 18 11.42 16.93 -36.39
C SER A 18 11.34 15.78 -35.37
N LEU A 19 11.53 14.56 -35.89
CA LEU A 19 11.77 13.32 -35.16
C LEU A 19 13.13 13.39 -34.43
N PHE A 20 13.18 13.34 -33.10
CA PHE A 20 14.31 12.79 -32.34
C PHE A 20 13.86 12.40 -30.92
N CYS A 21 14.23 11.18 -30.52
CA CYS A 21 13.94 10.54 -29.24
C CYS A 21 14.79 11.14 -28.11
N VAL A 22 14.16 11.52 -26.99
CA VAL A 22 14.78 11.51 -25.66
C VAL A 22 13.70 11.32 -24.59
N GLY A 23 13.83 10.22 -23.83
CA GLY A 23 13.51 10.17 -22.41
C GLY A 23 12.04 10.07 -22.03
N ALA A 24 11.70 8.96 -21.37
CA ALA A 24 10.48 8.85 -20.57
C ALA A 24 10.32 10.08 -19.66
N SER A 25 9.21 10.82 -19.80
CA SER A 25 8.72 11.63 -18.69
C SER A 25 7.70 10.78 -17.94
N ALA A 26 8.17 10.04 -16.93
CA ALA A 26 7.31 9.80 -15.78
C ALA A 26 6.87 11.20 -15.32
N THR A 27 5.59 11.53 -15.52
CA THR A 27 5.00 12.72 -14.94
C THR A 27 5.25 12.63 -13.44
N GLN A 28 6.10 13.54 -12.97
CA GLN A 28 6.40 13.73 -11.56
C GLN A 28 5.08 13.92 -10.82
N ALA A 29 4.64 12.91 -10.08
CA ALA A 29 3.62 13.10 -9.06
C ALA A 29 4.20 14.11 -8.08
N ALA A 30 3.60 15.30 -8.06
CA ALA A 30 4.07 16.44 -7.32
C ALA A 30 4.17 16.08 -5.83
N TYR A 31 5.32 16.38 -5.24
CA TYR A 31 5.44 16.59 -3.81
C TYR A 31 4.59 17.83 -3.47
N GLY A 32 3.33 17.64 -3.08
CA GLY A 32 2.47 18.74 -2.64
C GLY A 32 0.98 18.71 -2.99
N ASP A 33 0.33 17.56 -3.18
CA ASP A 33 -1.13 17.52 -3.12
C ASP A 33 -1.61 17.21 -1.68
N THR A 34 -1.93 18.26 -0.93
CA THR A 34 -2.48 18.14 0.42
C THR A 34 -4.00 17.88 0.43
N SER A 35 -4.62 17.55 -0.71
CA SER A 35 -6.04 17.17 -0.79
C SER A 35 -6.32 15.71 -0.38
N THR A 36 -5.29 14.91 -0.07
CA THR A 36 -5.44 13.48 0.31
C THR A 36 -5.15 13.24 1.80
N TYR A 37 -5.35 14.23 2.68
CA TYR A 37 -5.23 14.03 4.13
C TYR A 37 -6.40 13.25 4.77
N ILE A 38 -7.36 12.77 3.96
CA ILE A 38 -8.56 12.05 4.42
C ILE A 38 -8.78 10.69 3.73
N SER A 39 -7.79 10.16 3.02
CA SER A 39 -7.82 8.75 2.64
C SER A 39 -6.48 8.12 2.96
N LYS A 40 -6.35 7.63 4.20
CA LYS A 40 -5.28 6.71 4.60
C LYS A 40 -5.49 5.41 3.83
N ILE A 41 -5.09 5.41 2.56
CA ILE A 41 -5.17 4.27 1.64
C ILE A 41 -3.75 3.78 1.50
N TYR A 42 -3.46 2.59 2.03
CA TYR A 42 -2.30 1.84 1.56
C TYR A 42 -2.48 1.64 0.04
N ALA A 43 -1.51 2.11 -0.74
CA ALA A 43 -1.62 2.18 -2.19
C ALA A 43 -0.65 1.21 -2.87
N GLY A 44 -0.86 1.00 -4.18
CA GLY A 44 0.04 0.23 -5.03
C GLY A 44 -0.36 -1.23 -5.27
N ASP A 45 -1.49 -1.69 -4.73
CA ASP A 45 -1.98 -3.05 -4.99
C ASP A 45 -2.16 -3.29 -6.51
N GLY A 46 -1.63 -4.43 -6.97
CA GLY A 46 -1.58 -4.81 -8.39
C GLY A 46 -0.38 -4.22 -9.16
N GLY A 47 0.38 -3.31 -8.55
CA GLY A 47 1.58 -2.68 -9.13
C GLY A 47 2.89 -3.30 -8.64
N ASN A 48 4.02 -2.73 -9.08
CA ASN A 48 5.35 -3.11 -8.60
C ASN A 48 5.53 -2.70 -7.13
N ALA A 49 6.09 -3.60 -6.32
CA ALA A 49 6.31 -3.36 -4.90
C ALA A 49 7.21 -2.14 -4.59
N ARG A 50 8.09 -1.74 -5.52
CA ARG A 50 8.97 -0.57 -5.34
C ARG A 50 8.24 0.77 -5.43
N ASP A 51 7.05 0.78 -6.03
CA ASP A 51 6.21 1.97 -6.20
C ASP A 51 5.09 2.03 -5.15
N ALA A 52 5.00 1.01 -4.29
CA ALA A 52 3.96 0.89 -3.27
C ALA A 52 4.27 1.73 -2.03
N TYR A 53 3.22 2.23 -1.39
CA TYR A 53 3.34 2.89 -0.10
C TYR A 53 3.20 1.87 1.03
N LEU A 54 4.18 1.87 1.93
CA LEU A 54 4.19 1.15 3.22
C LEU A 54 4.33 2.19 4.33
N ASP A 55 3.70 1.95 5.48
CA ASP A 55 3.75 2.84 6.63
C ASP A 55 4.19 2.09 7.88
N PHE A 56 5.39 2.42 8.35
CA PHE A 56 6.03 1.81 9.52
C PHE A 56 6.07 0.28 9.45
N ALA A 57 6.58 -0.29 8.34
CA ALA A 57 6.67 -1.74 8.20
C ALA A 57 7.67 -2.34 9.20
N GLU A 58 7.20 -3.19 10.11
CA GLU A 58 8.02 -3.69 11.23
C GLU A 58 8.63 -5.09 11.03
N ASP A 59 7.99 -5.96 10.25
CA ASP A 59 8.46 -7.33 10.05
C ASP A 59 8.17 -7.88 8.65
N VAL A 60 8.96 -8.87 8.25
CA VAL A 60 8.88 -9.53 6.95
C VAL A 60 9.22 -11.02 7.03
N VAL A 61 8.44 -11.85 6.33
CA VAL A 61 8.69 -13.29 6.21
C VAL A 61 8.48 -13.79 4.79
N PHE A 62 9.09 -14.92 4.47
CA PHE A 62 8.90 -15.61 3.19
C PHE A 62 8.13 -16.92 3.39
N ASP A 63 7.24 -17.24 2.44
CA ASP A 63 6.71 -18.61 2.32
C ASP A 63 7.64 -19.52 1.51
N SER A 64 7.30 -20.82 1.48
CA SER A 64 8.03 -21.84 0.72
C SER A 64 7.98 -21.64 -0.80
N GLY A 65 7.06 -20.82 -1.30
CA GLY A 65 6.96 -20.41 -2.70
C GLY A 65 7.75 -19.16 -3.04
N GLY A 66 8.44 -18.56 -2.06
CA GLY A 66 9.22 -17.33 -2.25
C GLY A 66 8.41 -16.05 -2.25
N ASN A 67 7.12 -16.09 -1.87
CA ASN A 67 6.37 -14.85 -1.66
C ASN A 67 6.77 -14.22 -0.32
N MET A 68 6.90 -12.90 -0.31
CA MET A 68 7.23 -12.10 0.86
C MET A 68 5.94 -11.55 1.49
N TYR A 69 5.81 -11.60 2.80
CA TYR A 69 4.71 -11.00 3.56
C TYR A 69 5.25 -9.95 4.51
N ILE A 70 4.58 -8.79 4.57
CA ILE A 70 5.04 -7.62 5.32
C ILE A 70 3.96 -7.21 6.31
N ALA A 71 4.36 -6.92 7.55
CA ALA A 71 3.51 -6.24 8.52
C ALA A 71 3.55 -4.75 8.22
N ASP A 72 2.53 -4.24 7.55
CA ASP A 72 2.41 -2.81 7.21
C ASP A 72 1.67 -2.12 8.36
N THR A 73 2.41 -1.95 9.45
CA THR A 73 1.89 -1.78 10.81
C THR A 73 0.97 -0.58 10.93
N PHE A 74 1.37 0.60 10.43
CA PHE A 74 0.54 1.80 10.57
C PHE A 74 -0.60 1.85 9.57
N ASN A 75 -0.55 1.02 8.54
CA ASN A 75 -1.67 0.78 7.65
C ASN A 75 -2.60 -0.34 8.13
N ASN A 76 -2.36 -1.00 9.27
CA ASN A 76 -3.19 -2.06 9.83
C ASN A 76 -3.50 -3.21 8.85
N VAL A 77 -2.54 -3.55 7.98
CA VAL A 77 -2.70 -4.62 6.98
C VAL A 77 -1.47 -5.50 6.91
N ILE A 78 -1.66 -6.71 6.41
CA ILE A 78 -0.58 -7.61 6.00
C ILE A 78 -0.48 -7.53 4.47
N ARG A 79 0.67 -7.12 3.96
CA ARG A 79 0.94 -7.03 2.52
C ARG A 79 1.64 -8.30 2.04
N LYS A 80 1.49 -8.61 0.76
CA LYS A 80 2.18 -9.70 0.06
C LYS A 80 2.88 -9.13 -1.17
N VAL A 81 4.16 -9.46 -1.34
CA VAL A 81 4.89 -9.30 -2.59
C VAL A 81 5.14 -10.67 -3.18
N ASP A 82 4.68 -10.89 -4.41
CA ASP A 82 4.91 -12.14 -5.12
C ASP A 82 6.30 -12.21 -5.78
N THR A 83 6.63 -13.36 -6.37
CA THR A 83 7.92 -13.58 -7.05
C THR A 83 8.10 -12.76 -8.32
N SER A 84 7.04 -12.13 -8.83
CA SER A 84 7.08 -11.17 -9.94
C SER A 84 7.28 -9.73 -9.45
N ASN A 85 7.49 -9.54 -8.14
CA ASN A 85 7.57 -8.25 -7.46
C ASN A 85 6.27 -7.44 -7.50
N ALA A 86 5.12 -8.08 -7.68
CA ALA A 86 3.83 -7.40 -7.57
C ALA A 86 3.37 -7.40 -6.11
N ILE A 87 2.90 -6.23 -5.62
CA ILE A 87 2.36 -6.11 -4.26
C ILE A 87 0.84 -6.24 -4.26
N SER A 88 0.30 -6.80 -3.19
CA SER A 88 -1.13 -6.91 -2.92
C SER A 88 -1.40 -6.94 -1.42
N THR A 89 -2.62 -6.69 -1.00
CA THR A 89 -3.05 -6.89 0.38
C THR A 89 -3.41 -8.35 0.63
N ARG A 90 -2.72 -8.98 1.58
CA ARG A 90 -3.01 -10.36 1.98
C ARG A 90 -4.19 -10.43 2.93
N ALA A 91 -4.26 -9.50 3.89
CA ALA A 91 -5.35 -9.39 4.85
C ALA A 91 -5.39 -8.00 5.48
N GLY A 92 -6.57 -7.61 5.96
CA GLY A 92 -6.82 -6.33 6.61
C GLY A 92 -7.62 -5.38 5.72
N THR A 93 -8.47 -4.56 6.34
CA THR A 93 -9.21 -3.50 5.63
C THR A 93 -8.43 -2.18 5.59
N GLY A 94 -7.44 -2.00 6.46
CA GLY A 94 -6.79 -0.73 6.74
C GLY A 94 -7.32 -0.02 7.98
N SER A 95 -8.53 -0.38 8.40
CA SER A 95 -9.12 0.12 9.62
C SER A 95 -8.43 -0.49 10.84
N TYR A 96 -8.20 0.37 11.83
CA TYR A 96 -7.81 -0.07 13.16
C TYR A 96 -9.02 -0.76 13.80
N GLY A 97 -8.86 -2.02 14.21
CA GLY A 97 -9.92 -2.82 14.81
C GLY A 97 -9.44 -4.23 15.12
N ASP A 98 -10.35 -5.12 15.54
CA ASP A 98 -10.00 -6.47 15.98
C ASP A 98 -10.88 -7.57 15.34
N THR A 99 -11.65 -7.21 14.31
CA THR A 99 -12.61 -8.06 13.62
C THR A 99 -11.92 -9.28 12.98
N ASP A 100 -12.41 -10.48 13.30
CA ASP A 100 -12.08 -11.73 12.63
C ASP A 100 -12.98 -11.96 11.40
N GLY A 101 -12.58 -12.84 10.47
CA GLY A 101 -13.37 -13.16 9.29
C GLY A 101 -12.56 -13.27 7.99
N PRO A 102 -13.20 -13.16 6.81
CA PRO A 102 -12.49 -13.17 5.53
C PRO A 102 -11.35 -12.16 5.49
N THR A 103 -10.25 -12.47 4.80
CA THR A 103 -9.05 -11.62 4.80
C THR A 103 -9.30 -10.18 4.36
N GLY A 104 -10.25 -9.94 3.46
CA GLY A 104 -10.64 -8.59 3.01
C GLY A 104 -11.61 -7.83 3.92
N SER A 105 -12.04 -8.43 5.04
CA SER A 105 -12.95 -7.81 6.02
C SER A 105 -12.41 -7.85 7.45
N ALA A 106 -11.33 -8.60 7.68
CA ALA A 106 -10.67 -8.64 8.98
C ALA A 106 -9.97 -7.31 9.28
N GLU A 107 -9.88 -6.99 10.57
CA GLU A 107 -9.24 -5.77 11.06
C GLU A 107 -8.11 -6.14 12.04
N PHE A 108 -7.06 -5.32 12.00
CA PHE A 108 -5.89 -5.42 12.87
C PHE A 108 -5.67 -4.08 13.57
N ALA A 109 -4.92 -4.11 14.66
CA ALA A 109 -4.52 -2.95 15.43
C ALA A 109 -2.99 -2.97 15.60
N LEU A 110 -2.30 -2.27 14.68
CA LEU A 110 -0.84 -2.22 14.63
C LEU A 110 -0.21 -3.62 14.64
N PRO A 111 -0.40 -4.43 13.58
CA PRO A 111 0.25 -5.73 13.49
C PRO A 111 1.76 -5.51 13.33
N GLN A 112 2.58 -6.16 14.16
CA GLN A 112 4.04 -5.94 14.16
C GLN A 112 4.84 -7.16 13.76
N GLY A 113 4.49 -8.34 14.28
CA GLY A 113 5.23 -9.58 14.02
C GLY A 113 4.49 -10.50 13.06
N ILE A 114 5.24 -11.20 12.20
CA ILE A 114 4.72 -12.25 11.32
C ILE A 114 5.57 -13.52 11.45
N ALA A 115 4.91 -14.67 11.48
CA ALA A 115 5.56 -15.96 11.27
C ALA A 115 4.84 -16.73 10.16
N ALA A 116 5.60 -17.27 9.20
CA ALA A 116 5.08 -18.10 8.13
C ALA A 116 5.29 -19.58 8.44
N LYS A 117 4.27 -20.40 8.16
CA LYS A 117 4.34 -21.86 8.15
C LYS A 117 4.44 -22.34 6.70
N GLY A 118 5.09 -23.49 6.47
CA GLY A 118 5.33 -24.04 5.13
C GLY A 118 4.09 -24.39 4.31
N ASP A 119 2.90 -24.43 4.91
CA ASP A 119 1.60 -24.63 4.25
C ASP A 119 0.93 -23.31 3.80
N GLY A 120 1.62 -22.17 3.94
CA GLY A 120 1.09 -20.84 3.60
C GLY A 120 0.24 -20.20 4.71
N THR A 121 0.13 -20.82 5.88
CA THR A 121 -0.45 -20.20 7.07
C THR A 121 0.47 -19.12 7.60
N LEU A 122 -0.10 -17.96 7.97
CA LEU A 122 0.62 -16.89 8.66
C LEU A 122 0.09 -16.73 10.08
N PHE A 123 0.97 -16.44 11.02
CA PHE A 123 0.65 -16.02 12.38
C PHE A 123 1.10 -14.58 12.56
N ILE A 124 0.20 -13.74 13.06
CA ILE A 124 0.37 -12.30 13.18
C ILE A 124 0.33 -11.94 14.66
N ALA A 125 1.33 -11.23 15.14
CA ALA A 125 1.24 -10.50 16.39
C ALA A 125 0.48 -9.21 16.12
N ASP A 126 -0.82 -9.23 16.44
CA ASP A 126 -1.72 -8.09 16.38
C ASP A 126 -1.57 -7.30 17.67
N THR A 127 -0.43 -6.60 17.76
CA THR A 127 0.18 -6.20 19.03
C THR A 127 -0.75 -5.37 19.88
N TYR A 128 -1.45 -4.40 19.30
CA TYR A 128 -2.27 -3.48 20.08
C TYR A 128 -3.65 -4.06 20.45
N ASN A 129 -4.05 -5.15 19.82
CA ASN A 129 -5.17 -5.96 20.26
C ASN A 129 -4.78 -7.01 21.31
N HIS A 130 -3.48 -7.18 21.61
CA HIS A 130 -2.95 -8.26 22.45
C HIS A 130 -3.33 -9.66 21.94
N LYS A 131 -3.45 -9.83 20.61
CA LYS A 131 -3.87 -11.08 19.99
C LYS A 131 -2.77 -11.70 19.13
N ILE A 132 -2.73 -13.01 19.10
CA ILE A 132 -2.10 -13.77 18.02
C ILE A 132 -3.20 -14.17 17.04
N ARG A 133 -3.11 -13.67 15.82
CA ARG A 133 -4.08 -13.92 14.74
C ARG A 133 -3.47 -14.88 13.74
N LYS A 134 -4.28 -15.78 13.16
CA LYS A 134 -3.88 -16.75 12.17
C LYS A 134 -4.60 -16.46 10.85
N ILE A 135 -3.83 -16.33 9.77
CA ILE A 135 -4.33 -16.22 8.40
C ILE A 135 -4.20 -17.58 7.72
N ALA A 136 -5.33 -18.24 7.42
CA ALA A 136 -5.36 -19.52 6.73
C ALA A 136 -6.63 -19.65 5.89
N GLY A 137 -6.51 -20.20 4.68
CA GLY A 137 -7.67 -20.50 3.83
C GLY A 137 -8.53 -19.27 3.46
N GLY A 138 -7.94 -18.07 3.42
CA GLY A 138 -8.68 -16.84 3.12
C GLY A 138 -9.41 -16.21 4.32
N THR A 139 -9.14 -16.70 5.53
CA THR A 139 -9.75 -16.21 6.78
C THR A 139 -8.69 -15.82 7.80
N VAL A 140 -8.97 -14.78 8.58
CA VAL A 140 -8.26 -14.39 9.80
C VAL A 140 -9.04 -14.91 11.01
N SER A 141 -8.34 -15.55 11.95
CA SER A 141 -8.89 -16.10 13.19
C SER A 141 -7.98 -15.80 14.39
N THR A 142 -8.54 -15.39 15.53
CA THR A 142 -7.79 -15.28 16.79
C THR A 142 -7.48 -16.66 17.34
N ILE A 143 -6.21 -16.93 17.67
CA ILE A 143 -5.77 -18.22 18.23
C ILE A 143 -5.21 -18.11 19.66
N ALA A 144 -4.84 -16.90 20.06
CA ALA A 144 -4.50 -16.55 21.43
C ALA A 144 -4.83 -15.08 21.66
N SER A 145 -5.33 -14.76 22.84
CA SER A 145 -5.61 -13.41 23.31
C SER A 145 -5.42 -13.38 24.82
N ASP A 146 -5.52 -12.20 25.44
CA ASP A 146 -5.85 -12.16 26.86
C ASP A 146 -7.22 -12.81 27.12
N LEU A 147 -7.40 -13.32 28.34
CA LEU A 147 -8.68 -13.86 28.78
C LEU A 147 -9.61 -12.68 29.03
N SER A 148 -10.67 -12.55 28.22
CA SER A 148 -11.83 -11.69 28.54
C SER A 148 -12.72 -12.34 29.59
#